data_AF-A0A0K6GAE5-F1
#
_entry.id   AF-A0A0K6GAE5-F1
#
_cell.length_a   1.000
_cell.length_b   1.000
_cell.length_c   1.000
_cell.angle_alpha   90.00
_cell.angle_beta   90.00
_cell.angle_gamma   90.00
#
_symmetry.space_group_name_H-M   'P 1'
#
loop_
_entity.id
_entity.type
_entity.pdbx_description
1 polymer ?
#
loop_
_entity_poly.entity_id
_entity_poly.type
_entity_poly.pdbx_seq_one_letter_code
_entity_poly.pdbx_strand_id
1 'polypeptide(L)'
;MHFTLSSLVILAAAVWTVTAQPEHISLNPPRSVAKPIDWASLAPATGPVTNAKRFAQGLPPLKPRGRKHHRGSTYNNIENAALKRATRAASAPRSDTSPIPPVQQKCNILVKTADATLGYLAPSLNIFGEYGQFQGAQAGSLEVSISYVPGSEASVDMVPTNGPTKAYPFMGGAIGYSSPNSDFNPGTRGYAYVAATPQSPSGSPPISGDNSFAIATGMSSDYESAIWIYDPSTFEIRAQWVNTDGSKPTTYVLFANDGNDALVLTGDPNTLNNSFGTSYPGVTLTCVPPVFLPA
;
A
#
# COMPACT_ATOMS: atom_id res chain seq x y z
N MET A 1 34.79 -66.40 -52.43
CA MET A 1 33.90 -66.83 -51.34
C MET A 1 33.76 -65.65 -50.38
N HIS A 2 32.54 -65.08 -50.34
CA HIS A 2 32.16 -63.93 -49.53
C HIS A 2 31.63 -64.39 -48.17
N PHE A 3 32.05 -63.78 -47.06
CA PHE A 3 31.30 -63.68 -45.80
C PHE A 3 31.88 -62.47 -45.00
N THR A 4 31.23 -61.31 -45.06
CA THR A 4 30.17 -60.74 -44.17
C THR A 4 30.75 -59.84 -43.07
N LEU A 5 30.55 -58.54 -43.27
CA LEU A 5 30.74 -57.44 -42.33
C LEU A 5 29.71 -57.56 -41.18
N SER A 6 30.18 -57.63 -39.94
CA SER A 6 29.32 -57.46 -38.75
C SER A 6 29.04 -55.96 -38.53
N SER A 7 27.79 -55.58 -38.83
CA SER A 7 27.24 -54.26 -38.54
C SER A 7 27.09 -54.04 -37.03
N LEU A 8 27.77 -53.02 -36.52
CA LEU A 8 27.59 -52.49 -35.17
C LEU A 8 26.44 -51.48 -35.20
N VAL A 9 25.27 -51.85 -34.65
CA VAL A 9 24.10 -50.97 -34.52
C VAL A 9 24.27 -50.15 -33.24
N ILE A 10 24.56 -48.85 -33.38
CA ILE A 10 24.55 -47.89 -32.27
C ILE A 10 23.10 -47.43 -32.06
N LEU A 11 22.47 -47.88 -30.98
CA LEU A 11 21.16 -47.42 -30.54
C LEU A 11 21.34 -46.07 -29.81
N ALA A 12 21.13 -44.95 -30.51
CA ALA A 12 21.06 -43.63 -29.88
C ALA A 12 19.67 -43.44 -29.26
N ALA A 13 19.56 -43.64 -27.95
CA ALA A 13 18.36 -43.28 -27.20
C ALA A 13 18.32 -41.74 -27.04
N ALA A 14 17.47 -41.08 -27.82
CA ALA A 14 17.15 -39.67 -27.61
C ALA A 14 16.34 -39.55 -26.31
N VAL A 15 16.99 -39.18 -25.22
CA VAL A 15 16.32 -38.78 -23.98
C VAL A 15 15.80 -37.37 -24.20
N TRP A 16 14.52 -37.25 -24.56
CA TRP A 16 13.83 -35.97 -24.56
C TRP A 16 13.59 -35.59 -23.10
N THR A 17 14.45 -34.74 -22.54
CA THR A 17 14.14 -34.06 -21.28
C THR A 17 12.96 -33.13 -21.55
N VAL A 18 11.76 -33.55 -21.17
CA VAL A 18 10.61 -32.66 -21.05
C VAL A 18 10.95 -31.67 -19.94
N THR A 19 11.57 -30.54 -20.29
CA THR A 19 11.67 -29.40 -19.40
C THR A 19 10.26 -28.89 -19.21
N ALA A 20 9.65 -29.18 -18.06
CA ALA A 20 8.38 -28.57 -17.67
C ALA A 20 8.55 -27.05 -17.86
N GLN A 21 7.77 -26.48 -18.78
CA GLN A 21 7.81 -25.05 -19.04
C GLN A 21 7.41 -24.38 -17.71
N PRO A 22 8.25 -23.48 -17.16
CA PRO A 22 7.93 -22.83 -15.89
C PRO A 22 6.54 -22.21 -16.02
N GLU A 23 5.65 -22.58 -15.10
CA GLU A 23 4.29 -22.06 -15.07
C GLU A 23 4.40 -20.54 -14.96
N HIS A 24 3.94 -19.84 -16.01
CA HIS A 24 4.06 -18.40 -16.07
C HIS A 24 3.07 -17.81 -15.07
N ILE A 25 3.56 -17.44 -13.89
CA ILE A 25 2.76 -16.78 -12.87
C ILE A 25 2.37 -15.40 -13.43
N SER A 26 1.09 -15.06 -13.37
CA SER A 26 0.59 -13.76 -13.80
C SER A 26 0.46 -12.83 -12.59
N LEU A 27 0.86 -11.57 -12.74
CA LEU A 27 0.67 -10.56 -11.71
C LEU A 27 -0.83 -10.38 -11.43
N ASN A 28 -1.66 -10.34 -12.47
CA ASN A 28 -3.10 -10.16 -12.35
C ASN A 28 -3.88 -11.44 -12.66
N PRO A 29 -5.09 -11.61 -12.10
CA PRO A 29 -5.93 -12.75 -12.44
C PRO A 29 -6.37 -12.67 -13.92
N PRO A 30 -6.88 -13.77 -14.50
CA PRO A 30 -7.36 -13.76 -15.88
C PRO A 30 -8.42 -12.65 -16.10
N ARG A 31 -8.33 -11.90 -17.20
CA ARG A 31 -9.27 -10.79 -17.49
C ARG A 31 -10.75 -11.21 -17.44
N SER A 32 -11.06 -12.49 -17.63
CA SER A 32 -12.41 -13.04 -17.53
C SER A 32 -13.04 -12.94 -16.14
N VAL A 33 -12.25 -12.73 -15.08
CA VAL A 33 -12.78 -12.53 -13.72
C VAL A 33 -13.09 -11.05 -13.42
N ALA A 34 -12.57 -10.13 -14.24
CA ALA A 34 -12.79 -8.71 -14.05
C ALA A 34 -14.25 -8.36 -14.36
N LYS A 35 -14.88 -7.64 -13.44
CA LYS A 35 -16.26 -7.18 -13.51
C LYS A 35 -16.28 -5.72 -13.94
N PRO A 36 -17.19 -5.30 -14.83
CA PRO A 36 -17.40 -3.89 -15.09
C PRO A 36 -18.04 -3.26 -13.84
N ILE A 37 -17.33 -2.31 -13.22
CA ILE A 37 -17.80 -1.58 -12.04
C ILE A 37 -17.98 -0.11 -12.38
N ASP A 38 -19.17 0.42 -12.13
CA ASP A 38 -19.38 1.87 -12.08
C ASP A 38 -18.95 2.39 -10.70
N TRP A 39 -17.68 2.75 -10.59
CA TRP A 39 -17.02 3.20 -9.35
C TRP A 39 -17.71 4.41 -8.69
N ALA A 40 -18.30 5.28 -9.51
CA ALA A 40 -18.99 6.48 -9.05
C ALA A 40 -20.38 6.17 -8.48
N SER A 41 -21.00 5.07 -8.89
CA SER A 41 -22.33 4.63 -8.41
C SER A 41 -22.30 3.96 -7.03
N LEU A 42 -21.12 3.50 -6.58
CA LEU A 42 -20.99 2.80 -5.30
C LEU A 42 -21.35 3.70 -4.11
N ALA A 43 -22.00 3.12 -3.10
CA ALA A 43 -22.36 3.84 -1.89
C ALA A 43 -21.10 4.39 -1.19
N PRO A 44 -21.06 5.68 -0.82
CA PRO A 44 -19.90 6.26 -0.15
C PRO A 44 -19.57 5.54 1.17
N ALA A 45 -18.28 5.46 1.50
CA ALA A 45 -17.84 4.95 2.79
C ALA A 45 -18.53 5.72 3.91
N THR A 46 -18.91 5.01 4.96
CA THR A 46 -19.44 5.63 6.18
C THR A 46 -18.32 6.42 6.84
N GLY A 47 -18.30 7.73 6.59
CA GLY A 47 -17.32 8.61 7.22
C GLY A 47 -17.42 8.53 8.76
N PRO A 48 -16.32 8.76 9.48
CA PRO A 48 -16.33 8.76 10.94
C PRO A 48 -17.38 9.76 11.45
N VAL A 49 -18.37 9.25 12.19
CA VAL A 49 -19.45 10.09 12.69
C VAL A 49 -18.91 10.89 13.87
N THR A 50 -18.60 12.16 13.62
CA THR A 50 -18.13 13.08 14.67
C THR A 50 -19.27 13.35 15.68
N ASN A 51 -18.90 13.71 16.91
CA ASN A 51 -19.90 14.14 17.90
C ASN A 51 -20.74 15.32 17.38
N ALA A 52 -20.14 16.23 16.59
CA ALA A 52 -20.88 17.33 15.95
C ALA A 52 -21.97 16.82 14.99
N LYS A 53 -21.64 15.86 14.12
CA LYS A 53 -22.62 15.25 13.20
C LYS A 53 -23.72 14.49 13.94
N ARG A 54 -23.38 13.81 15.05
CA ARG A 54 -24.37 13.14 15.91
C ARG A 54 -25.32 14.13 16.57
N PHE A 55 -24.81 15.24 17.10
CA PHE A 55 -25.65 16.29 17.68
C PHE A 55 -26.59 16.90 16.65
N ALA A 56 -26.13 17.17 15.44
CA ALA A 56 -26.98 17.66 14.34
C ALA A 56 -28.11 16.68 13.97
N GLN A 57 -27.92 15.39 14.25
CA GLN A 57 -28.91 14.33 14.02
C GLN A 57 -29.76 13.99 15.26
N GLY A 58 -29.62 14.73 16.37
CA GLY A 58 -30.31 14.43 17.63
C GLY A 58 -29.83 13.15 18.31
N LEU A 59 -28.69 12.60 17.92
CA LEU A 59 -28.09 11.41 18.51
C LEU A 59 -27.19 11.79 19.70
N PRO A 60 -27.14 10.98 20.78
CA PRO A 60 -26.23 11.22 21.89
C PRO A 60 -24.76 11.13 21.43
N PRO A 61 -23.84 11.89 22.05
CA PRO A 61 -22.43 11.90 21.65
C PRO A 61 -21.80 10.52 21.84
N LEU A 62 -20.77 10.22 21.04
CA LEU A 62 -19.92 9.06 21.28
C LEU A 62 -19.22 9.21 22.63
N LYS A 63 -19.15 8.09 23.36
CA LYS A 63 -18.43 8.02 24.63
C LYS A 63 -16.96 8.43 24.40
N PRO A 64 -16.38 9.29 25.26
CA PRO A 64 -14.96 9.60 25.19
C PRO A 64 -14.15 8.32 25.20
N ARG A 65 -13.21 8.18 24.24
CA ARG A 65 -12.25 7.08 24.27
C ARG A 65 -11.38 7.27 25.52
N GLY A 66 -11.66 6.48 26.55
CA GLY A 66 -10.85 6.47 27.76
C GLY A 66 -9.44 6.04 27.38
N ARG A 67 -8.48 6.98 27.41
CA ARG A 67 -7.06 6.63 27.30
C ARG A 67 -6.75 5.76 28.51
N LYS A 68 -6.65 4.44 28.31
CA LYS A 68 -6.04 3.57 29.31
C LYS A 68 -4.60 4.08 29.45
N HIS A 69 -4.32 4.81 30.51
CA HIS A 69 -2.96 5.15 30.87
C HIS A 69 -2.17 3.84 30.89
N HIS A 70 -1.24 3.67 29.97
CA HIS A 70 -0.26 2.59 30.01
C HIS A 70 0.60 2.80 31.25
N ARG A 71 0.12 2.35 32.42
CA ARG A 71 0.91 2.16 33.64
C ARG A 71 1.84 0.93 33.53
N GLY A 72 2.33 0.65 32.32
CA GLY A 72 3.14 -0.52 31.98
C GLY A 72 4.58 -0.19 31.59
N SER A 73 5.04 1.05 31.81
CA SER A 73 6.44 1.43 31.62
C SER A 73 7.27 0.94 32.82
N THR A 74 7.83 -0.27 32.67
CA THR A 74 9.20 -0.61 33.08
C THR A 74 9.73 0.00 34.40
N TYR A 75 9.14 -0.36 35.53
CA TYR A 75 9.77 -0.23 36.86
C TYR A 75 9.56 -1.49 37.69
N ASN A 76 10.02 -2.65 37.19
CA ASN A 76 10.09 -3.87 37.99
C ASN A 76 11.51 -4.20 38.50
N ASN A 77 12.51 -3.35 38.22
CA ASN A 77 13.91 -3.60 38.64
C ASN A 77 14.54 -2.39 39.36
N ILE A 78 13.88 -1.81 40.35
CA ILE A 78 14.60 -1.05 41.39
C ILE A 78 14.21 -1.65 42.73
N GLU A 79 15.05 -2.58 43.17
CA GLU A 79 15.14 -3.04 44.54
C GLU A 79 15.28 -1.85 45.48
N ASN A 80 14.42 -1.80 46.49
CA ASN A 80 14.74 -1.41 47.87
C ASN A 80 15.83 -0.35 48.07
N ALA A 81 15.62 0.89 47.61
CA ALA A 81 16.21 2.06 48.25
C ALA A 81 15.45 3.34 47.88
N ALA A 82 14.89 4.00 48.89
CA ALA A 82 14.33 5.36 48.84
C ALA A 82 12.93 5.55 48.22
N LEU A 83 11.92 4.95 48.83
CA LEU A 83 10.58 5.57 48.93
C LEU A 83 10.64 6.82 49.84
N LYS A 84 11.43 7.83 49.44
CA LYS A 84 11.34 9.18 50.01
C LYS A 84 10.16 9.86 49.34
N ARG A 85 9.09 10.09 50.12
CA ARG A 85 7.93 10.97 49.85
C ARG A 85 8.03 11.70 48.50
N ALA A 86 7.51 11.10 47.44
CA ALA A 86 7.19 11.86 46.24
C ALA A 86 6.17 12.92 46.67
N THR A 87 6.56 14.19 46.64
CA THR A 87 5.65 15.30 46.92
C THR A 87 4.53 15.29 45.89
N ARG A 88 3.35 15.88 46.20
CA ARG A 88 2.26 16.02 45.21
C ARG A 88 2.74 16.68 43.90
N ALA A 89 3.77 17.52 43.97
CA ALA A 89 4.39 18.14 42.80
C ALA A 89 5.25 17.16 41.98
N ALA A 90 5.92 16.19 42.60
CA ALA A 90 6.71 15.18 41.90
C ALA A 90 5.86 14.07 41.25
N SER A 91 4.64 13.85 41.76
CA SER A 91 3.64 12.94 41.18
C SER A 91 2.60 13.65 40.32
N ALA A 92 2.68 14.98 40.19
CA ALA A 92 1.88 15.71 39.22
C ALA A 92 2.32 15.31 37.81
N PRO A 93 1.38 14.96 36.90
CA PRO A 93 1.69 14.78 35.50
C PRO A 93 2.40 16.04 35.01
N ARG A 94 3.64 15.90 34.53
CA ARG A 94 4.27 17.00 33.81
C ARG A 94 3.38 17.29 32.61
N SER A 95 3.19 18.56 32.31
CA SER A 95 2.57 18.95 31.05
C SER A 95 3.46 18.41 29.94
N ASP A 96 3.04 17.30 29.32
CA ASP A 96 3.66 16.85 28.09
C ASP A 96 3.59 18.01 27.09
N THR A 97 4.66 18.17 26.31
CA THR A 97 4.66 19.14 25.20
C THR A 97 3.43 18.91 24.34
N SER A 98 2.64 19.96 24.11
CA SER A 98 1.45 19.89 23.26
C SER A 98 1.82 19.25 21.91
N PRO A 99 1.04 18.27 21.42
CA PRO A 99 1.31 17.68 20.12
C PRO A 99 1.28 18.77 19.05
N ILE A 100 2.32 18.80 18.21
CA ILE A 100 2.36 19.67 17.04
C ILE A 100 1.13 19.35 16.18
N PRO A 101 0.30 20.35 15.82
CA PRO A 101 -0.90 20.10 15.05
C PRO A 101 -0.55 19.54 13.66
N PRO A 102 -1.33 18.58 13.14
CA PRO A 102 -1.15 18.11 11.78
C PRO A 102 -1.34 19.23 10.74
N VAL A 103 -0.53 19.21 9.70
CA VAL A 103 -0.60 20.10 8.54
C VAL A 103 -1.27 19.35 7.39
N GLN A 104 -2.14 20.05 6.66
CA GLN A 104 -2.77 19.52 5.45
C GLN A 104 -1.96 19.92 4.21
N GLN A 105 -1.62 18.93 3.39
CA GLN A 105 -1.00 19.12 2.09
C GLN A 105 -1.92 18.57 1.00
N LYS A 106 -2.10 19.34 -0.07
CA LYS A 106 -2.72 18.84 -1.32
C LYS A 106 -1.68 18.80 -2.41
N CYS A 107 -1.74 17.79 -3.27
CA CYS A 107 -0.87 17.71 -4.44
C CYS A 107 -1.36 16.71 -5.47
N ASN A 108 -0.82 16.84 -6.68
CA ASN A 108 -0.83 15.80 -7.68
C ASN A 108 0.40 14.90 -7.52
N ILE A 109 0.27 13.63 -7.88
CA ILE A 109 1.36 12.65 -7.74
C ILE A 109 2.10 12.54 -9.08
N LEU A 110 3.35 13.01 -9.12
CA LEU A 110 4.26 12.80 -10.25
C LEU A 110 5.05 11.50 -10.04
N VAL A 111 5.12 10.66 -11.07
CA VAL A 111 5.79 9.36 -11.04
C VAL A 111 6.99 9.38 -11.97
N LYS A 112 8.14 8.93 -11.46
CA LYS A 112 9.40 8.83 -12.21
C LYS A 112 10.06 7.49 -11.97
N THR A 113 10.72 6.96 -12.98
CA THR A 113 11.77 5.94 -12.82
C THR A 113 13.11 6.65 -12.63
N ALA A 114 14.20 5.89 -12.48
CA ALA A 114 15.55 6.44 -12.47
C ALA A 114 15.89 7.22 -13.75
N ASP A 115 15.36 6.77 -14.89
CA ASP A 115 15.77 7.25 -16.22
C ASP A 115 14.73 8.14 -16.91
N ALA A 116 13.48 8.11 -16.47
CA ALA A 116 12.38 8.78 -17.16
C ALA A 116 11.28 9.28 -16.23
N THR A 117 10.58 10.33 -16.66
CA THR A 117 9.32 10.74 -16.06
C THR A 117 8.19 9.96 -16.74
N LEU A 118 7.41 9.19 -15.97
CA LEU A 118 6.27 8.43 -16.50
C LEU A 118 5.03 9.32 -16.66
N GLY A 119 4.89 10.33 -15.81
CA GLY A 119 3.79 11.30 -15.84
C GLY A 119 3.14 11.46 -14.48
N TYR A 120 1.99 12.13 -14.45
CA TYR A 120 1.16 12.25 -13.27
C TYR A 120 0.20 11.07 -13.17
N LEU A 121 -0.04 10.57 -11.96
CA LEU A 121 -0.99 9.48 -11.72
C LEU A 121 -2.40 9.92 -12.15
N ALA A 122 -3.08 9.13 -12.97
CA ALA A 122 -4.43 9.42 -13.44
C ALA A 122 -5.47 9.17 -12.33
N PRO A 123 -6.60 9.91 -12.30
CA PRO A 123 -7.67 9.70 -11.32
C PRO A 123 -8.60 8.53 -11.70
N SER A 124 -8.03 7.43 -12.19
CA SER A 124 -8.75 6.24 -12.65
C SER A 124 -8.13 4.96 -12.10
N LEU A 125 -8.97 3.95 -11.97
CA LEU A 125 -8.53 2.57 -11.73
C LEU A 125 -8.54 1.81 -13.05
N ASN A 126 -7.63 0.86 -13.20
CA ASN A 126 -7.66 -0.10 -14.30
C ASN A 126 -8.85 -1.09 -14.13
N ILE A 127 -8.98 -2.06 -15.06
CA ILE A 127 -10.07 -3.04 -15.03
C ILE A 127 -10.06 -3.96 -13.80
N PHE A 128 -8.93 -4.05 -13.10
CA PHE A 128 -8.76 -4.84 -11.88
C PHE A 128 -8.90 -4.00 -10.61
N GLY A 129 -9.23 -2.70 -10.71
CA GLY A 129 -9.39 -1.84 -9.54
C GLY A 129 -8.07 -1.27 -9.00
N GLU A 130 -7.05 -1.12 -9.83
CA GLU A 130 -5.70 -0.73 -9.40
C GLU A 130 -5.33 0.65 -9.98
N TYR A 131 -4.57 1.44 -9.22
CA TYR A 131 -3.93 2.66 -9.72
C TYR A 131 -2.65 2.30 -10.47
N GLY A 132 -2.36 3.01 -11.55
CA GLY A 132 -1.14 2.78 -12.35
C GLY A 132 -1.12 3.44 -13.71
N GLN A 133 -2.25 3.99 -14.15
CA GLN A 133 -2.30 4.76 -15.38
C GLN A 133 -1.71 6.17 -15.17
N PHE A 134 -0.99 6.67 -16.15
CA PHE A 134 -0.35 8.00 -16.10
C PHE A 134 -0.87 8.92 -17.20
N GLN A 135 -0.77 10.21 -16.95
CA GLN A 135 -1.06 11.27 -17.91
C GLN A 135 0.04 12.34 -17.89
N GLY A 136 0.32 12.95 -19.05
CA GLY A 136 1.40 13.93 -19.16
C GLY A 136 1.09 15.26 -18.47
N ALA A 137 -0.18 15.67 -18.42
CA ALA A 137 -0.59 16.94 -17.82
C ALA A 137 -0.90 16.79 -16.33
N GLN A 138 -0.44 17.76 -15.52
CA GLN A 138 -0.82 17.85 -14.11
C GLN A 138 -2.30 18.17 -13.94
N ALA A 139 -2.84 19.05 -14.79
CA ALA A 139 -4.26 19.40 -14.79
C ALA A 139 -5.11 18.14 -15.02
N GLY A 140 -6.07 17.91 -14.14
CA GLY A 140 -6.95 16.74 -14.17
C GLY A 140 -6.31 15.43 -13.69
N SER A 141 -5.04 15.42 -13.28
CA SER A 141 -4.42 14.24 -12.67
C SER A 141 -4.96 14.00 -11.26
N LEU A 142 -4.66 12.84 -10.67
CA LEU A 142 -5.08 12.50 -9.32
C LEU A 142 -4.55 13.54 -8.33
N GLU A 143 -5.46 14.21 -7.62
CA GLU A 143 -5.16 15.07 -6.49
C GLU A 143 -5.40 14.28 -5.21
N VAL A 144 -4.43 14.33 -4.29
CA VAL A 144 -4.53 13.72 -2.96
C VAL A 144 -4.42 14.78 -1.88
N SER A 145 -5.12 14.54 -0.77
CA SER A 145 -4.96 15.26 0.48
C SER A 145 -4.22 14.39 1.50
N ILE A 146 -3.21 14.97 2.13
CA ILE A 146 -2.32 14.31 3.10
C ILE A 146 -2.35 15.13 4.40
N SER A 147 -2.58 14.46 5.53
CA SER A 147 -2.50 15.08 6.86
C SER A 147 -1.28 14.54 7.59
N TYR A 148 -0.22 15.35 7.74
CA TYR A 148 1.06 14.91 8.31
C TYR A 148 1.51 15.80 9.47
N VAL A 149 2.43 15.30 10.30
CA VAL A 149 3.08 16.09 11.36
C VAL A 149 4.51 16.40 10.91
N PRO A 150 4.91 17.67 10.78
CA PRO A 150 6.28 18.01 10.38
C PRO A 150 7.33 17.35 11.29
N GLY A 151 8.35 16.73 10.67
CA GLY A 151 9.40 15.99 11.37
C GLY A 151 9.00 14.59 11.87
N SER A 152 7.81 14.11 11.52
CA SER A 152 7.35 12.75 11.83
C SER A 152 7.53 11.81 10.63
N GLU A 153 7.98 10.60 10.92
CA GLU A 153 8.08 9.46 10.00
C GLU A 153 6.84 8.53 10.08
N ALA A 154 5.79 8.98 10.77
CA ALA A 154 4.57 8.19 10.93
C ALA A 154 3.83 8.08 9.60
N SER A 155 3.37 6.86 9.29
CA SER A 155 2.56 6.62 8.11
C SER A 155 1.22 7.37 8.18
N VAL A 156 0.82 7.94 7.05
CA VAL A 156 -0.37 8.77 6.85
C VAL A 156 -1.31 8.13 5.83
N ASP A 157 -2.59 8.47 5.96
CA ASP A 157 -3.58 8.19 4.93
C ASP A 157 -3.44 9.20 3.77
N MET A 158 -3.60 8.71 2.55
CA MET A 158 -3.77 9.55 1.36
C MET A 158 -5.21 9.49 0.88
N VAL A 159 -5.85 10.65 0.75
CA VAL A 159 -7.25 10.76 0.33
C VAL A 159 -7.33 11.37 -1.07
N PRO A 160 -7.59 10.58 -2.12
CA PRO A 160 -7.92 11.09 -3.44
C PRO A 160 -9.13 12.04 -3.41
N THR A 161 -8.95 13.31 -3.76
CA THR A 161 -10.04 14.32 -3.75
C THR A 161 -10.87 14.30 -5.03
N ASN A 162 -10.28 13.85 -6.14
CA ASN A 162 -10.92 13.60 -7.43
C ASN A 162 -10.84 12.13 -7.85
N GLY A 163 -10.66 11.21 -6.89
CA GLY A 163 -10.55 9.77 -7.15
C GLY A 163 -11.85 9.15 -7.70
N PRO A 164 -11.77 7.93 -8.24
CA PRO A 164 -12.86 7.30 -8.99
C PRO A 164 -14.02 6.81 -8.14
N THR A 165 -13.83 6.65 -6.83
CA THR A 165 -14.86 6.15 -5.93
C THR A 165 -14.84 6.83 -4.56
N LYS A 166 -16.03 7.00 -3.98
CA LYS A 166 -16.21 7.45 -2.59
C LYS A 166 -16.42 6.28 -1.62
N ALA A 167 -16.65 5.07 -2.14
CA ALA A 167 -16.83 3.86 -1.35
C ALA A 167 -15.53 3.39 -0.69
N TYR A 168 -14.40 3.67 -1.36
CA TYR A 168 -13.05 3.33 -0.93
C TYR A 168 -12.18 4.59 -1.01
N PRO A 169 -12.29 5.51 -0.03
CA PRO A 169 -11.84 6.89 -0.18
C PRO A 169 -10.34 7.08 0.07
N PHE A 170 -9.59 6.01 0.34
CA PHE A 170 -8.15 6.08 0.57
C PHE A 170 -7.38 5.43 -0.57
N MET A 171 -6.25 5.99 -0.95
CA MET A 171 -5.25 5.29 -1.74
C MET A 171 -4.41 4.47 -0.78
N GLY A 172 -4.33 3.16 -0.99
CA GLY A 172 -3.65 2.22 -0.10
C GLY A 172 -3.07 1.05 -0.87
N GLY A 173 -2.72 -0.02 -0.17
CA GLY A 173 -2.25 -1.28 -0.75
C GLY A 173 -3.27 -2.40 -0.56
N ALA A 174 -3.50 -3.22 -1.58
CA ALA A 174 -4.30 -4.45 -1.52
C ALA A 174 -3.44 -5.64 -1.96
N ILE A 175 -3.38 -6.71 -1.16
CA ILE A 175 -2.54 -7.89 -1.43
C ILE A 175 -2.73 -8.44 -2.85
N GLY A 176 -1.60 -8.74 -3.48
CA GLY A 176 -1.51 -9.22 -4.86
C GLY A 176 -2.17 -10.57 -5.08
N TYR A 177 -2.80 -10.77 -6.25
CA TYR A 177 -3.44 -12.05 -6.63
C TYR A 177 -2.51 -13.26 -6.45
N SER A 178 -1.27 -13.13 -6.93
CA SER A 178 -0.25 -14.19 -6.90
C SER A 178 0.71 -14.05 -5.71
N SER A 179 0.40 -13.15 -4.77
CA SER A 179 1.18 -12.98 -3.54
C SER A 179 0.97 -14.20 -2.65
N PRO A 180 2.04 -14.84 -2.13
CA PRO A 180 1.91 -16.05 -1.33
C PRO A 180 1.28 -15.79 0.06
N ASN A 181 1.41 -14.57 0.57
CA ASN A 181 0.88 -14.12 1.86
C ASN A 181 0.84 -12.58 1.90
N SER A 182 0.56 -12.03 3.08
CA SER A 182 0.46 -10.59 3.33
C SER A 182 1.75 -9.96 3.85
N ASP A 183 2.91 -10.63 3.71
CA ASP A 183 4.20 -10.19 4.26
C ASP A 183 5.25 -9.92 3.17
N PHE A 184 5.95 -8.78 3.28
CA PHE A 184 6.96 -8.32 2.33
C PHE A 184 8.39 -8.61 2.81
N ASN A 185 8.61 -9.85 3.25
CA ASN A 185 9.92 -10.28 3.73
C ASN A 185 10.94 -10.34 2.57
N PRO A 186 12.23 -10.01 2.82
CA PRO A 186 13.29 -10.21 1.83
C PRO A 186 13.32 -11.65 1.32
N GLY A 187 13.56 -11.84 0.01
CA GLY A 187 13.57 -13.16 -0.62
C GLY A 187 12.18 -13.76 -0.88
N THR A 188 11.08 -13.03 -0.64
CA THR A 188 9.74 -13.44 -1.07
C THR A 188 9.28 -12.62 -2.27
N ARG A 189 8.32 -13.17 -3.02
CA ARG A 189 7.60 -12.46 -4.09
C ARG A 189 6.35 -11.74 -3.57
N GLY A 190 6.29 -11.45 -2.26
CA GLY A 190 5.15 -10.77 -1.66
C GLY A 190 4.94 -9.39 -2.27
N TYR A 191 3.71 -9.08 -2.65
CA TYR A 191 3.36 -7.77 -3.20
C TYR A 191 1.92 -7.37 -2.91
N ALA A 192 1.65 -6.08 -3.06
CA ALA A 192 0.30 -5.50 -3.08
C ALA A 192 0.16 -4.55 -4.28
N TYR A 193 -1.04 -4.41 -4.81
CA TYR A 193 -1.37 -3.33 -5.72
C TYR A 193 -1.62 -2.04 -4.97
N VAL A 194 -1.27 -0.90 -5.57
CA VAL A 194 -1.82 0.38 -5.13
C VAL A 194 -3.27 0.44 -5.57
N ALA A 195 -4.18 0.49 -4.61
CA ALA A 195 -5.62 0.35 -4.84
C ALA A 195 -6.41 1.40 -4.04
N ALA A 196 -7.69 1.56 -4.35
CA ALA A 196 -8.62 2.28 -3.51
C ALA A 196 -9.11 1.37 -2.36
N THR A 197 -8.96 1.82 -1.12
CA THR A 197 -9.26 1.03 0.10
C THR A 197 -10.18 1.80 1.07
N PRO A 198 -10.86 1.09 2.00
CA PRO A 198 -11.34 1.69 3.25
C PRO A 198 -10.16 2.08 4.15
N GLN A 199 -10.45 2.71 5.29
CA GLN A 199 -9.41 3.06 6.26
C GLN A 199 -8.97 1.82 7.05
N SER A 200 -7.66 1.57 7.13
CA SER A 200 -7.05 0.70 8.13
C SER A 200 -6.45 1.53 9.28
N PRO A 201 -6.34 0.98 10.50
CA PRO A 201 -5.61 1.66 11.57
C PRO A 201 -4.15 1.94 11.18
N SER A 202 -3.66 3.16 11.44
CA SER A 202 -2.25 3.49 11.20
C SER A 202 -1.31 2.57 11.99
N GLY A 203 -0.34 1.99 11.28
CA GLY A 203 0.65 1.07 11.84
C GLY A 203 0.12 -0.31 12.22
N SER A 204 -1.11 -0.67 11.85
CA SER A 204 -1.57 -2.06 11.96
C SER A 204 -1.08 -2.89 10.77
N PRO A 205 -0.95 -4.21 10.93
CA PRO A 205 -0.86 -5.12 9.81
C PRO A 205 -2.09 -5.05 8.88
N PRO A 206 -2.08 -5.78 7.75
CA PRO A 206 -3.17 -5.80 6.79
C PRO A 206 -4.43 -6.37 7.43
N ILE A 207 -5.57 -5.79 7.05
CA ILE A 207 -6.87 -6.21 7.55
C ILE A 207 -7.72 -6.73 6.40
N SER A 208 -8.58 -7.70 6.70
CA SER A 208 -9.54 -8.23 5.74
C SER A 208 -10.73 -7.29 5.56
N GLY A 209 -11.15 -7.14 4.32
CA GLY A 209 -12.38 -6.42 3.95
C GLY A 209 -12.37 -6.03 2.47
N ASP A 210 -13.47 -5.44 2.03
CA ASP A 210 -13.60 -5.04 0.64
C ASP A 210 -12.64 -3.88 0.30
N ASN A 211 -12.08 -3.94 -0.89
CA ASN A 211 -11.32 -2.87 -1.54
C ASN A 211 -11.61 -2.90 -3.04
N SER A 212 -11.12 -1.93 -3.78
CA SER A 212 -11.35 -1.86 -5.23
C SER A 212 -10.89 -3.10 -6.00
N PHE A 213 -9.74 -3.71 -5.68
CA PHE A 213 -9.34 -4.96 -6.32
C PHE A 213 -10.34 -6.09 -6.05
N ALA A 214 -10.75 -6.24 -4.79
CA ALA A 214 -11.70 -7.28 -4.40
C ALA A 214 -13.08 -7.10 -5.06
N ILE A 215 -13.54 -5.86 -5.21
CA ILE A 215 -14.79 -5.56 -5.91
C ILE A 215 -14.69 -5.84 -7.41
N ALA A 216 -13.60 -5.41 -8.04
CA ALA A 216 -13.38 -5.57 -9.48
C ALA A 216 -13.24 -7.04 -9.88
N THR A 217 -12.61 -7.87 -9.04
CA THR A 217 -12.30 -9.27 -9.37
C THR A 217 -13.24 -10.29 -8.70
N GLY A 218 -13.92 -9.89 -7.63
CA GLY A 218 -14.64 -10.81 -6.75
C GLY A 218 -13.74 -11.69 -5.87
N MET A 219 -12.44 -11.38 -5.76
CA MET A 219 -11.48 -12.13 -4.95
C MET A 219 -11.17 -11.36 -3.67
N SER A 220 -11.23 -12.02 -2.51
CA SER A 220 -10.85 -11.38 -1.25
C SER A 220 -9.38 -10.97 -1.28
N SER A 221 -9.08 -9.78 -0.79
CA SER A 221 -7.72 -9.28 -0.63
C SER A 221 -7.64 -8.46 0.65
N ASP A 222 -6.69 -8.79 1.52
CA ASP A 222 -6.37 -7.93 2.66
C ASP A 222 -5.78 -6.61 2.17
N TYR A 223 -5.90 -5.55 2.99
CA TYR A 223 -5.45 -4.21 2.61
C TYR A 223 -4.91 -3.41 3.79
N GLU A 224 -4.17 -2.34 3.45
CA GLU A 224 -3.77 -1.25 4.34
C GLU A 224 -3.97 0.10 3.64
N SER A 225 -4.47 1.13 4.35
CA SER A 225 -4.61 2.50 3.81
C SER A 225 -3.50 3.44 4.26
N ALA A 226 -3.10 3.35 5.53
CA ALA A 226 -2.18 4.26 6.18
C ALA A 226 -0.72 3.77 6.01
N ILE A 227 -0.29 3.60 4.76
CA ILE A 227 1.03 3.07 4.39
C ILE A 227 1.99 4.13 3.85
N TRP A 228 1.54 5.37 3.69
CA TRP A 228 2.34 6.39 3.02
C TRP A 228 3.17 7.19 4.01
N ILE A 229 4.38 7.56 3.64
CA ILE A 229 5.20 8.50 4.38
C ILE A 229 5.50 9.66 3.45
N TYR A 230 5.25 10.88 3.93
CA TYR A 230 5.44 12.12 3.18
C TYR A 230 6.55 12.95 3.81
N ASP A 231 7.57 13.25 3.01
CA ASP A 231 8.65 14.15 3.41
C ASP A 231 8.35 15.57 2.91
N PRO A 232 8.02 16.52 3.81
CA PRO A 232 7.70 17.88 3.42
C PRO A 232 8.90 18.70 2.91
N SER A 233 10.13 18.22 3.10
CA SER A 233 11.35 18.91 2.66
C SER A 233 11.74 18.56 1.23
N THR A 234 11.52 17.31 0.83
CA THR A 234 11.84 16.79 -0.52
C THR A 234 10.61 16.63 -1.40
N PHE A 235 9.41 16.73 -0.81
CA PHE A 235 8.13 16.38 -1.43
C PHE A 235 8.02 14.91 -1.84
N GLU A 236 8.92 14.05 -1.36
CA GLU A 236 8.92 12.64 -1.65
C GLU A 236 7.78 11.92 -0.91
N ILE A 237 7.14 11.00 -1.62
CA ILE A 237 6.17 10.06 -1.09
C ILE A 237 6.78 8.66 -1.19
N ARG A 238 6.88 7.97 -0.06
CA ARG A 238 7.29 6.56 -0.01
C ARG A 238 6.22 5.71 0.67
N ALA A 239 6.25 4.41 0.41
CA ALA A 239 5.37 3.46 1.08
C ALA A 239 6.10 2.75 2.23
N GLN A 240 5.34 2.28 3.21
CA GLN A 240 5.79 1.46 4.32
C GLN A 240 4.68 0.46 4.66
N TRP A 241 4.83 -0.76 4.18
CA TRP A 241 3.98 -1.89 4.53
C TRP A 241 4.25 -2.36 5.96
N VAL A 242 3.24 -2.90 6.64
CA VAL A 242 3.39 -3.51 7.96
C VAL A 242 3.04 -5.00 7.84
N ASN A 243 4.02 -5.87 8.05
CA ASN A 243 3.77 -7.31 8.01
C ASN A 243 2.84 -7.76 9.14
N THR A 244 2.31 -8.98 9.01
CA THR A 244 1.43 -9.63 10.00
C THR A 244 2.04 -9.76 11.39
N ASP A 245 3.37 -9.84 11.50
CA ASP A 245 4.13 -9.86 12.75
C ASP A 245 4.44 -8.45 13.32
N GLY A 246 3.99 -7.40 12.63
CA GLY A 246 4.24 -6.00 12.98
C GLY A 246 5.58 -5.44 12.51
N SER A 247 6.41 -6.25 11.83
CA SER A 247 7.64 -5.76 11.21
C SER A 247 7.35 -4.82 10.04
N LYS A 248 8.31 -3.95 9.73
CA LYS A 248 8.18 -2.87 8.74
C LYS A 248 9.33 -2.96 7.74
N PRO A 249 9.29 -3.90 6.78
CA PRO A 249 10.36 -4.06 5.80
C PRO A 249 10.46 -2.82 4.90
N THR A 250 11.62 -2.59 4.30
CA THR A 250 11.75 -1.58 3.24
C THR A 250 10.75 -1.91 2.13
N THR A 251 9.86 -0.97 1.81
CA THR A 251 8.81 -1.17 0.80
C THR A 251 9.15 -0.34 -0.43
N TYR A 252 9.26 -1.02 -1.57
CA TYR A 252 9.53 -0.42 -2.86
C TYR A 252 8.23 -0.27 -3.65
N VAL A 253 8.11 0.81 -4.41
CA VAL A 253 7.03 0.99 -5.40
C VAL A 253 7.61 0.66 -6.77
N LEU A 254 7.00 -0.27 -7.49
CA LEU A 254 7.34 -0.61 -8.86
C LEU A 254 6.18 -0.27 -9.80
N PHE A 255 6.49 -0.08 -11.07
CA PHE A 255 5.49 0.05 -12.12
C PHE A 255 5.38 -1.27 -12.90
N ALA A 256 4.26 -1.96 -12.72
CA ALA A 256 3.93 -3.15 -13.48
C ALA A 256 3.27 -2.76 -14.81
N ASN A 257 4.02 -2.89 -15.90
CA ASN A 257 3.66 -2.46 -17.24
C ASN A 257 3.47 -3.64 -18.22
N ASP A 258 2.95 -4.76 -17.71
CA ASP A 258 2.74 -6.03 -18.45
C ASP A 258 1.34 -6.12 -19.12
N GLY A 259 0.77 -4.97 -19.48
CA GLY A 259 -0.48 -4.86 -20.21
C GLY A 259 -1.70 -4.48 -19.38
N ASN A 260 -1.55 -4.36 -18.05
CA ASN A 260 -2.54 -3.74 -17.17
C ASN A 260 -1.81 -2.85 -16.16
N ASP A 261 -1.31 -1.71 -16.65
CA ASP A 261 -0.57 -0.69 -15.91
C ASP A 261 -1.05 -0.55 -14.45
N ALA A 262 -0.17 -0.91 -13.51
CA ALA A 262 -0.42 -0.90 -12.08
C ALA A 262 0.83 -0.43 -11.33
N LEU A 263 0.66 0.33 -10.26
CA LEU A 263 1.68 0.50 -9.25
C LEU A 263 1.59 -0.66 -8.27
N VAL A 264 2.73 -1.27 -7.95
CA VAL A 264 2.81 -2.37 -6.98
C VAL A 264 3.81 -2.06 -5.89
N LEU A 265 3.55 -2.60 -4.70
CA LEU A 265 4.38 -2.50 -3.51
C LEU A 265 5.04 -3.84 -3.26
N THR A 266 6.34 -3.88 -2.96
CA THR A 266 7.03 -5.13 -2.60
C THR A 266 8.18 -4.87 -1.64
N GLY A 267 8.59 -5.90 -0.90
CA GLY A 267 9.81 -5.89 -0.08
C GLY A 267 11.07 -6.27 -0.83
N ASP A 268 10.95 -6.93 -1.99
CA ASP A 268 12.08 -7.43 -2.77
C ASP A 268 11.80 -7.37 -4.29
N PRO A 269 12.16 -6.26 -4.96
CA PRO A 269 11.96 -6.10 -6.39
C PRO A 269 12.62 -7.18 -7.24
N ASN A 270 13.78 -7.69 -6.83
CA ASN A 270 14.52 -8.68 -7.60
C ASN A 270 13.82 -10.03 -7.55
N THR A 271 13.40 -10.46 -6.36
CA THR A 271 12.66 -11.72 -6.19
C THR A 271 11.31 -11.66 -6.90
N LEU A 272 10.62 -10.51 -6.83
CA LEU A 272 9.38 -10.29 -7.58
C LEU A 272 9.62 -10.45 -9.09
N ASN A 273 10.53 -9.65 -9.67
CA ASN A 273 10.81 -9.65 -11.11
C ASN A 273 11.23 -11.04 -11.62
N ASN A 274 12.07 -11.75 -10.87
CA ASN A 274 12.48 -13.11 -11.21
C ASN A 274 11.30 -14.11 -11.19
N SER A 275 10.35 -13.94 -10.28
CA SER A 275 9.19 -14.84 -10.15
C SER A 275 8.19 -14.66 -11.29
N PHE A 276 8.03 -13.44 -11.81
CA PHE A 276 7.10 -13.13 -12.90
C PHE A 276 7.77 -13.10 -14.29
N GLY A 277 9.09 -13.33 -14.36
CA GLY A 277 9.85 -13.31 -15.60
C GLY A 277 9.83 -11.95 -16.31
N THR A 278 9.52 -10.87 -15.59
CA THR A 278 9.30 -9.52 -16.13
C THR A 278 10.05 -8.51 -15.29
N SER A 279 10.65 -7.49 -15.92
CA SER A 279 11.36 -6.42 -15.22
C SER A 279 10.42 -5.25 -14.95
N TYR A 280 9.90 -5.15 -13.74
CA TYR A 280 9.14 -3.99 -13.29
C TYR A 280 10.10 -2.93 -12.70
N PRO A 281 10.21 -1.73 -13.32
CA PRO A 281 11.10 -0.70 -12.82
C PRO A 281 10.61 -0.11 -11.50
N GLY A 282 11.55 0.20 -10.61
CA GLY A 282 11.27 1.01 -9.42
C GLY A 282 10.87 2.43 -9.79
N VAL A 283 9.91 2.99 -9.04
CA VAL A 283 9.43 4.35 -9.23
C VAL A 283 9.47 5.16 -7.94
N THR A 284 9.68 6.46 -8.10
CA THR A 284 9.55 7.45 -7.04
C THR A 284 8.26 8.23 -7.23
N LEU A 285 7.57 8.52 -6.12
CA LEU A 285 6.37 9.35 -6.10
C LEU A 285 6.72 10.72 -5.52
N THR A 286 6.33 11.79 -6.21
CA THR A 286 6.58 13.16 -5.75
C THR A 286 5.28 13.95 -5.68
N CYS A 287 5.07 14.61 -4.55
CA CYS A 287 3.95 15.52 -4.30
C CYS A 287 4.20 16.85 -5.01
N VAL A 288 3.49 17.11 -6.11
CA VAL A 288 3.58 18.37 -6.85
C VAL A 288 2.38 19.26 -6.48
N PRO A 289 2.58 20.47 -5.92
CA PRO A 289 1.48 21.37 -5.56
C PRO A 289 0.51 21.59 -6.74
N PRO A 290 -0.81 21.57 -6.52
CA PRO A 290 -1.78 21.68 -7.60
C PRO A 290 -1.59 22.98 -8.38
N VAL A 291 -1.76 22.92 -9.71
CA VAL A 291 -1.78 24.12 -10.54
C VAL A 291 -3.00 24.94 -10.12
N PHE A 292 -2.78 26.12 -9.54
CA PHE A 292 -3.85 27.09 -9.35
C PHE A 292 -4.31 27.55 -10.73
N LEU A 293 -5.47 27.06 -11.18
CA LEU A 293 -6.14 27.67 -12.30
C LEU A 293 -6.66 29.03 -11.81
N PRO A 294 -6.29 30.16 -12.45
CA PRO A 294 -6.94 31.42 -12.15
C PRO A 294 -8.44 31.28 -12.42
N ALA A 295 -9.24 31.72 -11.45
CA ALA A 295 -10.70 31.69 -11.51
C ALA A 295 -11.25 32.57 -12.63
#